data_AF-A0A521F9N3-F1
#
_entry.id   AF-A0A521F9N3-F1
#
_cell.length_a   1.000
_cell.length_b   1.000
_cell.length_c   1.000
_cell.angle_alpha   90.00
_cell.angle_beta   90.00
_cell.angle_gamma   90.00
#
_symmetry.space_group_name_H-M   'P 1'
#
loop_
_entity.id
_entity.type
_entity.pdbx_description
1 polymer ?
#
loop_
_entity_poly.entity_id
_entity_poly.type
_entity_poly.pdbx_seq_one_letter_code
_entity_poly.pdbx_strand_id
1 'polypeptide(L)' 'MGDWREQLDGLPLQSRLKALLVYELASDRVPGQPLDVTTAAVRAVATAEGLDTGQPWIDAAAARISAGPLGRPGA' A
#
# COMPACT_ATOMS: atom_id res chain seq x y z
N MET A 1 3.09 -4.79 14.58
CA MET A 1 2.98 -4.75 13.12
C MET A 1 3.47 -3.37 12.72
N GLY A 2 4.69 -3.27 12.18
CA GLY A 2 5.33 -1.97 11.91
C GLY A 2 4.61 -1.18 10.82
N ASP A 3 4.82 0.14 10.77
CA ASP A 3 4.30 0.95 9.68
C ASP A 3 4.99 0.51 8.38
N TRP A 4 4.24 0.20 7.32
CA TRP A 4 4.80 -0.18 6.03
C TRP A 4 5.77 0.89 5.48
N ARG A 5 5.61 2.15 5.94
CA ARG A 5 6.51 3.26 5.64
C ARG A 5 7.94 3.05 6.12
N GLU A 6 8.17 2.29 7.19
CA GLU A 6 9.51 1.95 7.67
C GLU A 6 10.31 1.18 6.61
N GLN A 7 9.62 0.45 5.72
CA GLN A 7 10.24 -0.30 4.63
C GLN A 7 10.59 0.56 3.42
N LEU A 8 10.23 1.85 3.45
CA LEU A 8 10.65 2.82 2.44
C LEU A 8 12.01 3.45 2.77
N ASP A 9 12.50 3.27 4.00
CA ASP A 9 13.80 3.80 4.42
C ASP A 9 14.92 3.16 3.59
N GLY A 10 15.83 4.00 3.08
CA GLY A 10 16.90 3.59 2.17
C GLY A 10 16.54 3.66 0.67
N LEU A 11 15.27 3.86 0.31
CA LEU A 11 14.90 4.11 -1.08
C LEU A 11 15.21 5.56 -1.52
N PRO A 12 15.53 5.78 -2.81
CA PRO A 12 15.61 7.12 -3.38
C PRO A 12 14.32 7.92 -3.12
N LEU A 13 14.45 9.23 -2.89
CA LEU A 13 13.31 10.11 -2.57
C LEU A 13 12.16 9.95 -3.57
N GLN A 14 12.46 9.88 -4.87
CA GLN A 14 11.46 9.70 -5.91
C GLN A 14 10.66 8.41 -5.74
N SER A 15 11.32 7.29 -5.43
CA SER A 15 10.68 6.00 -5.20
C SER A 15 9.79 6.03 -3.95
N ARG A 16 10.25 6.71 -2.89
CA ARG A 16 9.45 6.89 -1.66
C ARG A 16 8.17 7.68 -1.94
N LEU A 17 8.26 8.78 -2.68
CA LEU A 17 7.10 9.60 -3.04
C LEU A 17 6.10 8.82 -3.90
N LYS A 18 6.58 8.04 -4.88
CA LYS A 18 5.71 7.17 -5.68
C LYS A 18 5.05 6.08 -4.84
N ALA A 19 5.77 5.45 -3.91
CA ALA A 19 5.19 4.43 -3.02
C ALA A 19 4.07 5.01 -2.13
N LEU A 20 4.26 6.23 -1.62
CA LEU A 20 3.20 6.96 -0.89
C LEU A 20 1.99 7.22 -1.79
N LEU A 21 2.19 7.68 -3.03
CA LEU A 21 1.10 7.89 -3.99
C LEU A 21 0.37 6.60 -4.35
N VAL A 22 1.11 5.50 -4.56
CA VAL A 22 0.54 4.16 -4.80
C VAL A 22 -0.36 3.74 -3.66
N TYR A 23 0.09 3.92 -2.42
CA TYR A 23 -0.69 3.58 -1.22
C TYR A 23 -1.99 4.38 -1.16
N GLU A 24 -1.94 5.71 -1.30
CA GLU A 24 -3.14 6.55 -1.24
C GLU A 24 -4.14 6.18 -2.34
N LEU A 25 -3.65 5.97 -3.56
CA LEU A 25 -4.49 5.64 -4.70
C LEU A 25 -5.12 4.24 -4.60
N ALA A 26 -4.39 3.26 -4.06
CA ALA A 26 -4.93 1.94 -3.76
C ALA A 26 -5.93 2.00 -2.60
N SER A 27 -5.65 2.78 -1.55
CA SER A 27 -6.53 2.96 -0.39
C SER A 27 -7.89 3.55 -0.78
N ASP A 28 -7.90 4.50 -1.71
CA ASP A 28 -9.11 5.13 -2.25
C ASP A 28 -9.96 4.14 -3.06
N ARG A 29 -9.32 3.25 -3.83
CA ARG A 29 -10.02 2.36 -4.78
C ARG A 29 -10.51 1.06 -4.16
N VAL A 30 -9.76 0.47 -3.23
CA VAL A 30 -10.05 -0.86 -2.67
C VAL A 30 -10.07 -0.87 -1.13
N PRO A 31 -10.78 0.07 -0.46
CA PRO A 31 -10.80 0.11 1.00
C PRO A 31 -11.49 -1.14 1.57
N GLY A 32 -10.81 -1.85 2.47
CA GLY A 32 -11.37 -3.02 3.16
C GLY A 32 -11.65 -4.23 2.27
N GLN A 33 -11.15 -4.23 1.02
CA GLN A 33 -11.25 -5.39 0.14
C GLN A 33 -10.37 -6.54 0.66
N PRO A 34 -10.63 -7.78 0.22
CA PRO A 34 -9.76 -8.92 0.51
C PRO A 34 -8.28 -8.64 0.21
N LEU A 35 -7.37 -9.24 0.98
CA LEU A 35 -5.93 -8.96 0.90
C LEU A 35 -5.36 -9.25 -0.48
N ASP A 36 -5.77 -10.35 -1.12
CA ASP A 36 -5.36 -10.74 -2.46
C ASP A 36 -5.76 -9.70 -3.52
N VAL A 37 -7.00 -9.20 -3.46
CA VAL A 37 -7.51 -8.13 -4.32
C VAL A 37 -6.73 -6.84 -4.08
N THR A 38 -6.48 -6.51 -2.81
CA THR A 38 -5.76 -5.31 -2.42
C THR A 38 -4.31 -5.34 -2.87
N THR A 39 -3.62 -6.48 -2.70
CA THR A 39 -2.25 -6.69 -3.18
C THR A 39 -2.17 -6.56 -4.69
N ALA A 40 -3.13 -7.14 -5.44
CA ALA A 40 -3.19 -6.99 -6.88
C ALA A 40 -3.35 -5.52 -7.30
N ALA A 41 -4.21 -4.76 -6.61
CA ALA A 41 -4.40 -3.34 -6.87
C ALA A 41 -3.14 -2.51 -6.59
N VAL A 42 -2.47 -2.73 -5.44
CA VAL A 42 -1.22 -2.05 -5.09
C VAL A 42 -0.14 -2.35 -6.14
N ARG A 43 0.02 -3.62 -6.55
CA ARG A 43 0.99 -4.00 -7.60
C ARG A 43 0.68 -3.38 -8.96
N ALA A 44 -0.59 -3.30 -9.35
CA ALA A 44 -0.99 -2.67 -10.60
C ALA A 44 -0.65 -1.17 -10.62
N VAL A 45 -0.93 -0.46 -9.53
CA VAL A 45 -0.59 0.97 -9.41
C VAL A 45 0.94 1.16 -9.33
N ALA A 46 1.66 0.33 -8.56
CA ALA A 46 3.12 0.36 -8.50
C ALA A 46 3.75 0.15 -9.90
N THR A 47 3.20 -0.78 -10.69
CA THR A 47 3.63 -1.03 -12.08
C THR A 47 3.41 0.21 -12.96
N ALA A 48 2.25 0.86 -12.84
CA ALA A 48 1.95 2.09 -13.60
C ALA A 48 2.90 3.24 -13.23
N GLU A 49 3.33 3.32 -11.97
CA GLU A 49 4.32 4.28 -11.48
C GLU A 49 5.78 3.89 -11.79
N GLY A 50 6.01 2.73 -12.41
CA GLY A 50 7.34 2.21 -12.74
C GLY A 50 8.15 1.79 -11.51
N LEU A 51 7.49 1.33 -10.45
CA LEU A 51 8.13 0.77 -9.26
C LEU A 51 8.29 -0.75 -9.38
N ASP A 52 9.33 -1.29 -8.74
CA ASP A 52 9.50 -2.73 -8.59
C ASP A 52 8.42 -3.30 -7.66
N THR A 53 7.65 -4.25 -8.17
CA THR A 53 6.56 -4.92 -7.45
C THR A 53 7.02 -6.00 -6.47
N GLY A 54 8.31 -6.35 -6.47
CA GLY A 54 8.91 -7.28 -5.52
C GLY A 54 9.28 -6.66 -4.17
N GLN A 55 9.08 -5.35 -4.01
CA GLN A 55 9.46 -4.65 -2.78
C GLN A 55 8.55 -5.05 -1.60
N PRO A 56 9.12 -5.22 -0.38
CA PRO A 56 8.40 -5.74 0.77
C PRO A 56 7.26 -4.82 1.23
N TRP A 57 7.38 -3.52 0.96
CA TRP A 57 6.39 -2.53 1.38
C TRP A 57 5.03 -2.73 0.71
N ILE A 58 4.97 -3.40 -0.45
CA ILE A 58 3.72 -3.67 -1.18
C ILE A 58 2.78 -4.57 -0.37
N ASP A 59 3.29 -5.70 0.12
CA ASP A 59 2.47 -6.67 0.85
C ASP A 59 2.07 -6.07 2.22
N ALA A 60 2.95 -5.29 2.86
CA ALA A 60 2.65 -4.57 4.10
C ALA A 60 1.61 -3.45 3.91
N ALA A 61 1.71 -2.68 2.83
CA ALA A 61 0.74 -1.66 2.44
C ALA A 61 -0.63 -2.28 2.16
N ALA A 62 -0.67 -3.37 1.38
CA ALA A 62 -1.90 -4.07 1.06
C ALA A 62 -2.58 -4.64 2.31
N ALA A 63 -1.82 -5.22 3.25
CA ALA A 63 -2.35 -5.67 4.54
C ALA A 63 -2.96 -4.51 5.34
N ARG A 64 -2.34 -3.33 5.33
CA ARG A 64 -2.86 -2.16 6.03
C ARG A 64 -4.16 -1.64 5.43
N ILE A 65 -4.27 -1.62 4.10
CA ILE A 65 -5.47 -1.17 3.36
C ILE A 65 -6.62 -2.17 3.53
N SER A 66 -6.32 -3.46 3.40
CA SER A 66 -7.29 -4.55 3.54
C SER A 66 -7.86 -4.64 4.96
N ALA A 67 -7.04 -4.36 5.98
CA ALA A 67 -7.51 -4.25 7.37
C ALA A 67 -8.52 -3.10 7.57
N GLY A 68 -8.64 -2.19 6.61
CA GLY A 68 -9.53 -1.03 6.68
C GLY A 68 -9.10 0.01 7.73
N PRO A 69 -9.88 1.08 7.92
CA PRO A 69 -9.74 1.91 9.09
C PRO A 69 -9.91 1.03 10.33
N LEU A 70 -8.96 1.04 11.27
CA LEU A 70 -9.18 0.50 12.61
C LEU A 70 -10.51 1.09 13.08
N GLY A 71 -11.52 0.24 13.25
CA GLY A 71 -12.90 0.67 13.33
C GLY A 71 -13.08 1.86 14.27
N ARG A 72 -13.85 2.87 13.85
CA ARG A 72 -14.66 3.58 14.83
C ARG A 72 -15.50 2.51 15.52
N PRO A 73 -15.40 2.34 16.84
CA PRO A 73 -16.31 1.44 17.54
C PRO A 73 -17.70 2.07 17.49
N GLY A 74 -18.65 1.41 16.83
CA GLY A 74 -20.07 1.72 16.85
C GLY A 74 -20.51 2.86 15.92
N ALA A 75 -21.32 2.50 14.93
CA ALA A 75 -22.44 3.31 14.48
C ALA A 75 -23.72 2.53 14.80
#